data_AF-A0A830EYK2-F1
#
_entry.id   AF-A0A830EYK2-F1
#
_cell.length_a   1.000
_cell.length_b   1.000
_cell.length_c   1.000
_cell.angle_alpha   90.00
_cell.angle_beta   90.00
_cell.angle_gamma   90.00
#
_symmetry.space_group_name_H-M   'P 1'
#
loop_
_entity.id
_entity.type
_entity.pdbx_description
1 polymer ?
#
loop_
_entity_poly.entity_id
_entity_poly.type
_entity_poly.pdbx_seq_one_letter_code
_entity_poly.pdbx_strand_id
1 'polypeptide(L)'
;MTLLETATFAVFGVQVVVVVGCALVLGAVLARSADTFLYPEGVRWLTTTLAALALGATLDLAQMAEVWRPRALEILAQSGYALAATLAVGAMWYFARDFVRTDDRFEPVDEVEDDAGGFEDA
;
A
#
# COMPACT_ATOMS: atom_id res chain seq x y z
N MET A 1 21.93 26.39 4.76
CA MET A 1 21.01 25.76 3.79
C MET A 1 20.95 26.59 2.52
N THR A 2 21.16 25.99 1.36
CA THR A 2 20.94 26.62 0.06
C THR A 2 19.45 26.59 -0.32
N LEU A 3 19.01 27.45 -1.26
CA LEU A 3 17.64 27.42 -1.80
C LEU A 3 17.24 26.05 -2.35
N LEU A 4 18.21 25.36 -2.97
CA LEU A 4 18.04 24.01 -3.50
C LEU A 4 17.83 22.98 -2.39
N GLU A 5 18.59 23.05 -1.29
CA GLU A 5 18.43 22.16 -0.13
C GLU A 5 17.06 22.34 0.52
N THR A 6 16.59 23.58 0.68
CA THR A 6 15.26 23.87 1.24
C THR A 6 14.14 23.34 0.34
N ALA A 7 14.25 23.55 -0.97
CA ALA A 7 13.28 23.02 -1.93
C ALA A 7 13.25 21.50 -1.92
N THR A 8 14.42 20.85 -1.86
CA THR A 8 14.54 19.39 -1.81
C THR A 8 13.91 18.83 -0.54
N PHE A 9 14.22 19.43 0.61
CA PHE A 9 13.63 19.05 1.89
C PHE A 9 12.11 19.19 1.89
N ALA A 10 11.57 20.29 1.36
CA ALA A 10 10.14 20.53 1.29
C ALA A 10 9.42 19.51 0.39
N VAL A 11 9.95 19.27 -0.82
CA VAL A 11 9.38 18.30 -1.77
C VAL A 11 9.41 16.89 -1.18
N PHE A 12 10.54 16.50 -0.59
CA PHE A 12 10.67 15.20 0.05
C PHE A 12 9.72 15.06 1.25
N GLY A 13 9.61 16.10 2.08
CA GLY A 13 8.65 16.12 3.19
C GLY A 13 7.20 15.94 2.74
N VAL A 14 6.79 16.58 1.65
CA VAL A 14 5.45 16.37 1.06
C VAL A 14 5.26 14.91 0.61
N GLN A 15 6.26 14.32 -0.03
CA GLN A 15 6.20 12.91 -0.45
C GLN A 15 6.02 11.97 0.75
N VAL A 16 6.74 12.19 1.85
CA VAL A 16 6.58 11.40 3.09
C VAL A 16 5.16 11.53 3.63
N VAL A 17 4.63 12.75 3.72
CA VAL A 17 3.26 13.00 4.21
C VAL A 17 2.22 12.28 3.34
N VAL A 18 2.37 12.32 2.02
CA VAL A 18 1.47 11.62 1.09
C VAL A 18 1.54 10.10 1.30
N VAL A 19 2.73 9.51 1.40
CA VAL A 19 2.90 8.06 1.61
C VAL A 19 2.31 7.62 2.96
N VAL A 20 2.58 8.38 4.03
CA VAL A 20 2.00 8.14 5.36
C VAL A 20 0.48 8.25 5.31
N GLY A 21 -0.06 9.28 4.65
CA GLY A 21 -1.50 9.47 4.47
C GLY A 21 -2.15 8.28 3.75
N CYS A 22 -1.54 7.81 2.66
CA CYS A 22 -2.00 6.63 1.93
C CYS A 22 -2.00 5.37 2.81
N ALA A 23 -0.92 5.14 3.57
CA ALA A 23 -0.83 4.00 4.48
C ALA A 23 -1.90 4.03 5.57
N LEU A 24 -2.17 5.22 6.15
CA LEU A 24 -3.21 5.41 7.17
C LEU A 24 -4.61 5.21 6.60
N VAL A 25 -4.90 5.78 5.43
CA VAL A 25 -6.20 5.61 4.77
C VAL A 25 -6.44 4.14 4.46
N LEU A 26 -5.50 3.45 3.82
CA LEU A 26 -5.62 2.02 3.51
C LEU A 26 -5.75 1.17 4.77
N GLY A 27 -4.96 1.45 5.80
CA GLY A 27 -5.07 0.80 7.10
C GLY A 27 -6.45 1.00 7.76
N ALA A 28 -7.00 2.21 7.68
CA ALA A 28 -8.33 2.51 8.21
C ALA A 28 -9.45 1.81 7.43
N VAL A 29 -9.37 1.77 6.09
CA VAL A 29 -10.35 1.05 5.27
C VAL A 29 -10.28 -0.45 5.55
N LEU A 30 -9.08 -1.03 5.66
CA LEU A 30 -8.89 -2.42 6.07
C LEU A 30 -9.49 -2.72 7.44
N ALA A 31 -9.24 -1.87 8.44
CA ALA A 31 -9.76 -2.08 9.78
C ALA A 31 -11.30 -2.05 9.85
N ARG A 32 -11.95 -1.27 8.96
CA ARG A 32 -13.40 -1.13 8.92
C ARG A 32 -14.11 -2.15 8.04
N SER A 33 -13.45 -2.64 6.98
CA SER A 33 -14.11 -3.32 5.86
C SER A 33 -13.35 -4.58 5.42
N ALA A 34 -12.59 -5.21 6.33
CA ALA A 34 -11.76 -6.38 6.03
C ALA A 34 -12.55 -7.50 5.32
N ASP A 35 -13.81 -7.70 5.71
CA ASP A 35 -14.66 -8.78 5.21
C ASP A 35 -15.31 -8.46 3.85
N THR A 36 -15.20 -7.21 3.36
CA THR A 36 -15.81 -6.76 2.09
C THR A 36 -14.82 -6.83 0.92
N PHE A 37 -13.54 -7.09 1.17
CA PHE A 37 -12.54 -7.14 0.12
C PHE A 37 -12.52 -8.49 -0.59
N LEU A 38 -12.41 -8.45 -1.92
CA LEU A 38 -12.19 -9.64 -2.75
C LEU A 38 -10.86 -10.34 -2.42
N TYR A 39 -9.84 -9.56 -2.00
CA TYR A 39 -8.47 -10.03 -1.76
C TYR A 39 -7.91 -9.52 -0.42
N PRO A 40 -8.46 -9.93 0.72
CA PRO A 40 -8.13 -9.35 2.02
C PRO A 40 -6.67 -9.58 2.41
N GLU A 41 -6.08 -10.73 2.03
CA GLU A 41 -4.67 -11.03 2.29
C GLU A 41 -3.74 -10.15 1.44
N GLY A 42 -3.98 -10.06 0.13
CA GLY A 42 -3.20 -9.18 -0.75
C GLY A 42 -3.23 -7.70 -0.32
N VAL A 43 -4.39 -7.19 0.08
CA VAL A 43 -4.55 -5.81 0.58
C VAL A 43 -3.82 -5.61 1.92
N ARG A 44 -3.80 -6.61 2.81
CA ARG A 44 -2.99 -6.56 4.05
C ARG A 44 -1.50 -6.47 3.75
N TRP A 45 -0.99 -7.30 2.83
CA TRP A 45 0.42 -7.24 2.41
C TRP A 45 0.78 -5.91 1.75
N LEU A 46 -0.11 -5.37 0.90
CA LEU A 46 0.08 -4.05 0.30
C LEU A 46 0.14 -2.93 1.36
N THR A 47 -0.71 -3.00 2.37
CA THR A 47 -0.76 -2.00 3.44
C THR A 47 0.47 -2.08 4.33
N THR A 48 0.98 -3.28 4.63
CA THR A 48 2.24 -3.44 5.38
C THR A 48 3.44 -2.98 4.57
N THR A 49 3.46 -3.21 3.24
CA THR A 49 4.47 -2.62 2.34
C THR A 49 4.47 -1.09 2.44
N LEU A 50 3.30 -0.46 2.35
CA LEU A 50 3.19 1.01 2.43
C LEU A 50 3.60 1.54 3.80
N ALA A 51 3.26 0.84 4.89
CA ALA A 51 3.70 1.22 6.23
C ALA A 51 5.23 1.11 6.40
N ALA A 52 5.85 0.05 5.86
CA ALA A 52 7.30 -0.11 5.86
C ALA A 52 8.00 0.99 5.03
N LEU A 53 7.44 1.33 3.87
CA LEU A 53 7.94 2.38 2.99
C LEU A 53 7.78 3.77 3.64
N ALA A 54 6.64 4.03 4.28
CA ALA A 54 6.42 5.23 5.08
C ALA A 54 7.44 5.37 6.20
N LEU A 55 7.74 4.28 6.91
CA LEU A 55 8.73 4.26 7.98
C LEU A 55 10.14 4.55 7.46
N GLY A 56 10.56 3.90 6.38
CA GLY A 56 11.85 4.18 5.71
C GLY A 56 11.98 5.65 5.28
N ALA A 57 10.95 6.18 4.62
CA ALA A 57 10.94 7.56 4.15
C ALA A 57 10.92 8.60 5.29
N THR A 58 10.27 8.29 6.41
CA THR A 58 10.25 9.15 7.59
C THR A 58 11.62 9.18 8.29
N LEU A 59 12.33 8.05 8.31
CA LEU A 59 13.70 7.97 8.85
C LEU A 59 14.70 8.78 8.01
N ASP A 60 14.58 8.72 6.68
CA ASP A 60 15.38 9.57 5.78
C ASP A 60 15.10 11.06 6.01
N LEU A 61 13.84 11.45 6.19
CA LEU A 61 13.48 12.84 6.47
C LEU A 61 14.04 13.31 7.82
N ALA A 62 14.02 12.44 8.83
CA ALA A 62 14.63 12.72 10.14
C ALA A 62 16.16 12.86 10.04
N GLN A 63 16.80 12.13 9.13
CA GLN A 63 18.23 12.27 8.84
C GLN A 63 18.54 13.60 8.16
N MET A 64 17.72 14.02 7.18
CA MET A 64 17.87 15.32 6.52
C MET A 64 17.67 16.50 7.48
N ALA A 65 16.85 16.33 8.53
CA ALA A 65 16.61 17.34 9.57
C ALA A 65 17.62 17.31 10.73
N GLU A 66 18.69 16.50 10.63
CA GLU A 66 19.75 16.36 11.64
C GLU A 66 19.27 15.97 13.06
N VAL A 67 18.11 15.31 13.17
CA VAL A 67 17.45 15.10 14.47
C VAL A 67 18.16 14.01 15.32
N TRP A 68 18.87 13.05 14.70
CA TRP A 68 19.50 11.88 15.35
C TRP A 68 20.86 11.53 14.73
N ARG A 69 21.58 10.55 15.33
CA ARG A 69 22.84 10.01 14.78
C ARG A 69 22.63 9.47 13.34
N PRO A 70 23.29 10.06 12.32
CA PRO A 70 22.96 9.80 10.91
C PRO A 70 23.17 8.34 10.48
N ARG A 71 24.21 7.66 10.99
CA ARG A 71 24.51 6.25 10.61
C ARG A 71 23.45 5.24 11.05
N ALA A 72 22.78 5.46 12.18
CA ALA A 72 21.78 4.52 12.67
C ALA A 72 20.47 4.65 11.89
N LEU A 73 20.08 5.89 11.55
CA LEU A 73 18.91 6.16 10.71
C LEU A 73 19.07 5.59 9.31
N GLU A 74 20.25 5.75 8.70
CA GLU A 74 20.53 5.23 7.36
C GLU A 74 20.34 3.71 7.26
N ILE A 75 20.87 2.96 8.23
CA ILE A 75 20.73 1.49 8.28
C ILE A 75 19.25 1.10 8.45
N LEU A 76 18.52 1.80 9.32
CA LEU A 76 17.10 1.54 9.55
C LEU A 76 16.25 1.88 8.33
N ALA A 77 16.54 2.99 7.64
CA ALA A 77 15.87 3.40 6.42
C ALA A 77 16.09 2.36 5.30
N GLN A 78 17.35 1.99 5.05
CA GLN A 78 17.70 0.94 4.06
C GLN A 78 17.04 -0.40 4.38
N SER A 79 17.01 -0.80 5.65
CA SER A 79 16.33 -2.03 6.09
C SER A 79 14.82 -1.93 5.87
N GLY A 80 14.22 -0.77 6.14
CA GLY A 80 12.81 -0.49 5.88
C GLY A 80 12.45 -0.59 4.40
N TYR A 81 13.29 -0.05 3.52
CA TYR A 81 13.09 -0.18 2.07
C TYR A 81 13.28 -1.63 1.58
N ALA A 82 14.27 -2.34 2.09
CA ALA A 82 14.46 -3.75 1.76
C ALA A 82 13.26 -4.60 2.21
N LEU A 83 12.75 -4.35 3.41
CA LEU A 83 11.51 -4.95 3.91
C LEU A 83 10.33 -4.59 2.99
N ALA A 84 10.14 -3.31 2.67
CA ALA A 84 9.05 -2.88 1.78
C ALA A 84 9.12 -3.58 0.41
N ALA A 85 10.31 -3.72 -0.18
CA ALA A 85 10.49 -4.43 -1.45
C ALA A 85 10.09 -5.91 -1.35
N THR A 86 10.53 -6.62 -0.30
CA THR A 86 10.13 -8.03 -0.09
C THR A 86 8.63 -8.19 0.15
N LEU A 87 8.03 -7.30 0.94
CA LEU A 87 6.59 -7.28 1.17
C LEU A 87 5.82 -6.99 -0.13
N ALA A 88 6.34 -6.12 -1.00
CA ALA A 88 5.73 -5.80 -2.30
C ALA A 88 5.69 -7.03 -3.23
N VAL A 89 6.78 -7.80 -3.29
CA VAL A 89 6.81 -9.08 -4.02
C VAL A 89 5.79 -10.06 -3.44
N GLY A 90 5.70 -10.14 -2.10
CA GLY A 90 4.69 -10.94 -1.41
C GLY A 90 3.27 -10.51 -1.78
N ALA A 91 2.97 -9.21 -1.74
CA ALA A 91 1.67 -8.65 -2.11
C ALA A 91 1.31 -9.01 -3.55
N MET A 92 2.22 -8.79 -4.51
CA MET A 92 2.02 -9.13 -5.92
C MET A 92 1.76 -10.63 -6.12
N TRP A 93 2.51 -11.48 -5.43
CA TRP A 93 2.30 -12.92 -5.47
C TRP A 93 0.91 -13.31 -4.95
N TYR A 94 0.48 -12.76 -3.82
CA TYR A 94 -0.85 -13.03 -3.26
C TYR A 94 -1.96 -12.57 -4.21
N PHE A 95 -1.87 -11.37 -4.78
CA PHE A 95 -2.84 -10.89 -5.76
C PHE A 95 -2.88 -11.78 -7.01
N ALA A 96 -1.72 -12.18 -7.55
CA ALA A 96 -1.67 -13.06 -8.72
C ALA A 96 -2.23 -14.46 -8.41
N ARG A 97 -1.88 -15.03 -7.25
CA ARG A 97 -2.38 -16.33 -6.79
C ARG A 97 -3.88 -16.31 -6.55
N ASP A 98 -4.38 -15.26 -5.90
CA ASP A 98 -5.81 -15.17 -5.60
C ASP A 98 -6.61 -14.89 -6.87
N PHE A 99 -6.11 -14.06 -7.80
CA PHE A 99 -6.74 -13.87 -9.12
C PHE A 99 -6.95 -15.21 -9.84
N VAL A 100 -5.90 -16.03 -9.96
CA VAL A 100 -5.98 -17.37 -10.58
C VAL A 100 -6.95 -18.30 -9.83
N ARG A 101 -6.98 -18.25 -8.49
CA ARG A 101 -7.87 -19.11 -7.68
C ARG A 101 -9.30 -18.62 -7.61
N THR A 102 -9.56 -17.37 -7.99
CA THR A 102 -10.92 -16.83 -8.01
C THR A 102 -11.71 -17.47 -9.16
N ASP A 103 -11.05 -17.73 -10.30
CA ASP A 103 -11.64 -18.47 -11.43
C ASP A 103 -12.09 -19.90 -11.04
N ASP A 104 -11.40 -20.55 -10.09
CA ASP A 104 -11.77 -21.89 -9.59
C ASP A 104 -12.90 -21.86 -8.53
N ARG A 105 -13.21 -20.70 -7.91
CA ARG A 105 -14.24 -20.58 -6.86
C ARG A 105 -15.58 -20.07 -7.38
N PHE A 106 -15.59 -19.42 -8.52
CA PHE A 106 -16.80 -19.23 -9.28
C PHE A 106 -17.06 -20.54 -10.04
N GLU A 107 -17.68 -21.52 -9.38
CA GLU A 107 -18.55 -22.42 -10.15
C GLU A 107 -19.47 -21.51 -10.97
N PRO A 108 -19.67 -21.76 -12.28
CA PRO A 108 -20.70 -21.06 -13.00
C PRO A 108 -21.98 -21.37 -12.23
N VAL A 109 -22.50 -20.36 -11.53
CA VAL A 109 -23.88 -20.39 -11.07
C VAL A 109 -24.62 -20.60 -12.38
N ASP A 110 -25.20 -21.79 -12.55
CA ASP A 110 -26.03 -22.12 -13.70
C ASP A 110 -26.81 -20.87 -14.05
N GLU A 111 -26.70 -20.44 -15.30
CA GLU A 111 -27.52 -19.38 -15.86
C GLU A 111 -28.97 -19.75 -15.53
N VAL A 112 -29.49 -19.24 -14.42
CA VAL A 112 -30.92 -19.16 -14.22
C VAL A 112 -31.31 -18.15 -15.28
N GLU A 113 -31.82 -18.66 -16.40
CA GLU A 113 -32.62 -17.94 -17.36
C GLU A 113 -33.71 -17.19 -16.60
N ASP A 114 -33.38 -16.02 -16.05
CA ASP A 114 -34.37 -15.01 -15.68
C ASP A 114 -34.49 -14.08 -16.88
N ASP A 115 -35.19 -14.61 -17.88
CA ASP A 115 -35.64 -13.91 -19.07
C ASP A 115 -36.80 -12.96 -18.67
N ALA A 116 -36.50 -11.96 -17.83
CA ALA A 116 -37.47 -10.94 -17.41
C ALA A 116 -36.78 -9.70 -16.79
N GLY A 117 -36.31 -8.76 -17.61
CA GLY A 117 -35.87 -7.47 -17.07
C GLY A 117 -35.25 -6.49 -18.06
N GLY A 118 -35.93 -6.22 -19.18
CA GLY A 118 -35.48 -5.23 -20.17
C GLY A 118 -35.36 -3.82 -19.59
N PHE A 119 -34.27 -3.13 -19.91
CA PHE A 119 -34.05 -1.69 -19.68
C PHE A 119 -34.81 -0.82 -20.69
N GLU A 120 -36.08 -1.12 -20.98
CA GLU A 120 -36.86 -0.40 -21.99
C GLU A 120 -37.86 0.62 -21.43
N ASP A 121 -37.96 0.83 -20.12
CA ASP A 121 -38.78 1.94 -19.57
C ASP A 121 -38.21 2.53 -18.26
N ALA A 122 -37.25 3.46 -18.36
CA ALA A 122 -36.96 4.46 -17.33
C ALA A 122 -36.25 5.70 -17.91
#